data_AF-A0A8J8K9Y7-F1
#
_entry.id   AF-A0A8J8K9Y7-F1
#
_cell.length_a   1.000
_cell.length_b   1.000
_cell.length_c   1.000
_cell.angle_alpha   90.00
_cell.angle_beta   90.00
_cell.angle_gamma   90.00
#
_symmetry.space_group_name_H-M   'P 1'
#
loop_
_entity.id
_entity.type
_entity.pdbx_description
1 polymer ?
#
loop_
_entity_poly.entity_id
_entity_poly.type
_entity_poly.pdbx_seq_one_letter_code
_entity_poly.pdbx_strand_id
1 'polypeptide(L)' 'MENFETLRPDYFEKVYAANEDPWDFETSAYEAEKYAATITALPKDKYKNALEIGCSIGVLTELLAKKCEKLLSIDVSL' A
#
# COMPACT_ATOMS: atom_id res chain seq x y z
N MET A 1 -31.06 9.63 -1.69
CA MET A 1 -29.75 10.16 -1.28
C MET A 1 -29.00 8.97 -0.71
N GLU A 2 -27.92 8.52 -1.35
CA GLU A 2 -27.15 7.37 -0.83
C GLU A 2 -26.39 7.81 0.43
N ASN A 3 -26.49 7.01 1.50
CA ASN A 3 -25.68 7.18 2.69
C ASN A 3 -24.32 6.55 2.44
N PHE A 4 -23.26 7.36 2.41
CA PHE A 4 -21.88 6.88 2.39
C PHE A 4 -21.36 6.86 3.82
N GLU A 5 -21.19 5.66 4.39
CA GLU A 5 -20.55 5.48 5.68
C GLU A 5 -19.06 5.15 5.51
N THR A 6 -18.21 5.83 6.27
CA THR A 6 -16.76 5.55 6.30
C THR A 6 -16.48 4.34 7.18
N LEU A 7 -15.62 3.44 6.72
CA LEU A 7 -15.17 2.30 7.51
C LEU A 7 -14.29 2.77 8.68
N ARG A 8 -14.48 2.14 9.84
CA ARG A 8 -13.63 2.37 11.01
C ARG A 8 -12.33 1.56 10.91
N PRO A 9 -11.24 1.99 11.58
CA PRO A 9 -9.96 1.27 11.56
C PRO A 9 -10.06 -0.21 11.95
N ASP A 10 -10.93 -0.54 12.93
CA ASP A 10 -11.12 -1.89 13.45
C ASP A 10 -11.65 -2.88 12.40
N TYR A 11 -12.21 -2.40 11.30
CA TYR A 11 -12.53 -3.24 10.15
C TYR A 11 -11.26 -3.88 9.57
N PHE A 12 -10.24 -3.08 9.29
CA PHE A 12 -8.99 -3.54 8.68
C PHE A 12 -8.17 -4.40 9.65
N GLU A 13 -8.13 -4.03 10.94
CA GLU A 13 -7.49 -4.85 11.97
C GLU A 13 -8.06 -6.28 11.99
N LYS A 14 -9.39 -6.44 11.90
CA LYS A 14 -10.04 -7.76 11.85
C LYS A 14 -9.71 -8.53 10.58
N VAL A 15 -9.63 -7.84 9.45
CA VAL A 15 -9.30 -8.45 8.17
C VAL A 15 -7.87 -9.02 8.19
N TYR A 16 -6.88 -8.23 8.62
CA TYR A 16 -5.49 -8.68 8.74
C TYR A 16 -5.27 -9.72 9.85
N ALA A 17 -6.01 -9.64 10.96
CA ALA A 17 -5.95 -10.67 12.00
C ALA A 17 -6.46 -12.04 11.52
N ALA A 18 -7.35 -12.07 10.52
CA ALA A 18 -7.89 -13.31 9.96
C ALA A 18 -7.03 -13.89 8.84
N ASN A 19 -6.32 -13.04 8.10
CA ASN A 19 -5.40 -13.42 7.03
C ASN A 19 -4.29 -12.37 6.93
N GLU A 20 -3.03 -12.78 7.08
CA GLU A 20 -1.88 -11.88 6.99
C GLU A 20 -1.75 -11.22 5.60
N ASP A 21 -2.22 -11.89 4.54
CA ASP A 21 -2.29 -11.33 3.19
C ASP A 21 -3.73 -11.46 2.63
N PRO A 22 -4.68 -10.60 3.06
CA PRO A 22 -6.10 -10.75 2.73
C PRO A 22 -6.43 -10.55 1.24
N TRP A 23 -5.49 -9.99 0.48
CA TRP A 23 -5.65 -9.61 -0.91
C TRP A 23 -4.62 -10.27 -1.84
N ASP A 24 -3.86 -11.24 -1.33
CA ASP A 24 -2.81 -11.94 -2.08
C ASP A 24 -1.77 -10.97 -2.68
N PHE A 25 -1.42 -9.89 -1.99
CA PHE A 25 -0.43 -8.92 -2.44
C PHE A 25 0.92 -9.54 -2.79
N GLU A 26 1.32 -10.61 -2.09
CA GLU A 26 2.60 -11.28 -2.34
C GLU A 26 2.56 -12.22 -3.55
N THR A 27 1.39 -12.76 -3.92
CA THR A 27 1.29 -13.89 -4.87
C THR A 27 0.43 -13.61 -6.10
N SER A 28 -0.47 -12.62 -6.02
CA SER A 28 -1.36 -12.26 -7.12
C SER A 28 -0.61 -11.59 -8.26
N ALA A 29 -0.70 -12.18 -9.45
CA ALA A 29 -0.15 -11.57 -10.67
C ALA A 29 -0.76 -10.19 -10.95
N TYR A 30 -2.06 -10.02 -10.64
CA TYR A 30 -2.74 -8.74 -10.79
C TYR A 30 -2.12 -7.66 -9.88
N GLU A 31 -1.88 -7.98 -8.61
CA GLU A 31 -1.26 -7.06 -7.66
C GLU A 31 0.18 -6.72 -8.06
N ALA A 32 0.94 -7.71 -8.51
CA ALA A 32 2.29 -7.50 -9.04
C ALA A 32 2.30 -6.56 -10.25
N GLU A 33 1.38 -6.74 -11.21
CA GLU A 33 1.25 -5.86 -12.38
C GLU A 33 0.84 -4.44 -11.98
N LYS A 34 -0.11 -4.31 -11.05
CA LYS A 34 -0.56 -3.01 -10.53
C LYS A 34 0.59 -2.24 -9.87
N TYR A 35 1.40 -2.90 -9.04
CA TYR A 35 2.56 -2.27 -8.41
C TYR A 35 3.65 -1.93 -9.42
N ALA A 36 3.94 -2.80 -10.39
CA ALA A 36 4.89 -2.51 -11.46
C ALA A 36 4.47 -1.29 -12.29
N ALA A 37 3.18 -1.18 -12.64
CA ALA A 37 2.63 -0.02 -13.33
C ALA A 37 2.73 1.25 -12.49
N THR A 38 2.45 1.16 -11.18
CA THR A 38 2.57 2.29 -10.23
C THR A 38 4.00 2.83 -10.16
N ILE A 39 4.99 1.95 -10.05
CA ILE A 39 6.41 2.34 -9.98
C ILE A 39 6.91 2.91 -11.32
N THR A 40 6.42 2.37 -12.44
CA THR A 40 6.74 2.86 -13.78
C THR A 40 6.15 4.25 -14.04
N ALA A 41 4.99 4.57 -13.47
CA ALA A 41 4.34 5.87 -13.63
C ALA A 41 5.09 7.02 -12.94
N LEU A 42 6.03 6.73 -12.02
CA LEU A 42 6.82 7.75 -11.35
C LEU A 42 7.89 8.34 -12.30
N PRO A 43 7.84 9.64 -12.64
CA PRO A 43 8.68 10.22 -13.70
C PRO A 43 10.14 10.44 -13.31
N LYS A 44 10.48 10.35 -12.01
CA LYS A 44 11.85 10.54 -11.52
C LYS A 44 12.43 9.20 -11.07
N ASP A 45 13.72 9.04 -11.29
CA ASP A 45 14.46 7.86 -10.85
C ASP A 45 14.65 7.82 -9.33
N LYS A 46 14.80 8.99 -8.69
CA LYS A 46 14.98 9.09 -7.23
C LYS A 46 14.25 10.30 -6.65
N TYR A 47 13.61 10.11 -5.50
CA TYR A 47 12.96 11.14 -4.70
C TYR A 47 13.69 11.29 -3.36
N LYS A 48 13.91 12.53 -2.91
CA LYS A 48 14.55 12.77 -1.61
C LYS A 48 13.66 12.37 -0.43
N ASN A 49 12.38 12.71 -0.49
CA ASN A 49 11.38 12.36 0.52
C ASN A 49 10.09 11.93 -0.16
N ALA A 50 9.43 10.91 0.36
CA ALA A 50 8.12 10.45 -0.07
C ALA A 50 7.24 10.10 1.13
N LEU A 51 5.92 10.24 0.93
CA LEU A 51 4.88 9.78 1.85
C LEU A 51 4.01 8.77 1.11
N GLU A 52 3.90 7.57 1.65
CA GLU A 52 2.95 6.54 1.23
C GLU A 52 1.79 6.50 2.23
N ILE A 53 0.56 6.53 1.71
CA ILE A 53 -0.68 6.52 2.50
C ILE A 53 -1.43 5.22 2.18
N GLY A 54 -1.60 4.38 3.19
CA GLY A 54 -2.15 3.03 3.05
C GLY A 54 -1.07 2.04 2.63
N CYS A 55 -0.08 1.80 3.50
CA CYS A 55 1.05 0.92 3.18
C CYS A 55 0.74 -0.58 3.32
N SER A 56 -0.38 -0.96 3.95
CA SER A 56 -0.77 -2.36 4.11
C SER A 56 0.40 -3.18 4.70
N ILE A 57 0.69 -4.36 4.14
CA ILE A 57 1.78 -5.25 4.54
C ILE A 57 3.13 -4.89 3.91
N GLY A 58 3.20 -3.80 3.12
CA GLY A 58 4.46 -3.22 2.67
C GLY A 58 5.01 -3.68 1.32
N VAL A 59 4.26 -4.43 0.51
CA VAL A 59 4.74 -4.90 -0.81
C VAL A 59 5.09 -3.72 -1.73
N LEU A 60 4.20 -2.73 -1.84
CA LEU A 60 4.49 -1.50 -2.61
C LEU A 60 5.56 -0.65 -1.93
N THR A 61 5.57 -0.59 -0.59
CA THR A 61 6.56 0.13 0.20
C THR A 61 7.98 -0.28 -0.15
N GLU A 62 8.25 -1.58 -0.29
CA GLU A 62 9.57 -2.08 -0.65
C GLU A 62 10.05 -1.56 -2.02
N LEU A 63 9.13 -1.48 -2.98
CA LEU A 63 9.42 -0.95 -4.31
C LEU A 63 9.63 0.57 -4.29
N LEU A 64 8.82 1.30 -3.53
CA LEU A 64 8.96 2.74 -3.34
C LEU A 64 10.25 3.10 -2.62
N ALA A 65 10.70 2.30 -1.65
CA ALA A 65 11.95 2.51 -0.94
C ALA A 65 13.15 2.55 -1.89
N LYS A 66 13.14 1.74 -2.96
CA LYS A 66 14.19 1.76 -4.01
C LYS A 66 14.21 3.09 -4.77
N LYS A 67 13.05 3.75 -4.93
CA LYS A 67 12.87 5.05 -5.59
C LYS A 67 13.05 6.25 -4.65
N CYS A 68 13.24 6.07 -3.35
CA CYS A 68 13.30 7.16 -2.37
C CYS A 68 14.57 7.15 -1.52
N GLU A 69 15.07 8.31 -1.08
CA GLU A 69 16.10 8.38 -0.02
C GLU A 69 15.49 8.26 1.37
N LYS A 70 14.32 8.90 1.56
CA LYS A 70 13.51 8.80 2.79
C LYS A 70 12.07 8.51 2.39
N LEU A 71 11.51 7.46 2.96
CA LEU A 71 10.11 7.07 2.78
C LEU A 71 9.45 7.02 4.15
N LEU A 72 8.36 7.76 4.31
CA LEU A 72 7.43 7.61 5.42
C LEU A 72 6.20 6.88 4.89
N SER A 73 5.88 5.76 5.49
CA SER A 73 4.71 4.95 5.13
C SER A 73 3.77 4.88 6.33
N ILE A 74 2.49 5.10 6.08
CA ILE A 74 1.45 5.09 7.11
C ILE A 74 0.28 4.21 6.66
N ASP A 75 -0.36 3.57 7.62
CA ASP A 75 -1.63 2.88 7.42
C ASP A 75 -2.58 3.21 8.57
N VAL A 76 -3.88 3.02 8.34
CA VAL A 76 -4.91 3.23 9.36
C VAL A 76 -4.98 2.04 10.33
N SER A 77 -4.50 0.87 9.89
CA SER A 77 -4.34 -0.34 10.68
C SER A 77 -2.88 -0.52 11.10
N LEU A 78 -2.67 -1.05 12.31
CA LEU A 78 -1.35 -1.41 12.86
C LEU A 78 -1.17 -2.92 12.90
#